data_AF-A0A972RPC1-F1
#
_entry.id   AF-A0A972RPC1-F1
#
_cell.length_a   1.000
_cell.length_b   1.000
_cell.length_c   1.000
_cell.angle_alpha   90.00
_cell.angle_beta   90.00
_cell.angle_gamma   90.00
#
_symmetry.space_group_name_H-M   'P 1'
#
loop_
_entity.id
_entity.type
_entity.pdbx_description
1 polymer ?
#
loop_
_entity_poly.entity_id
_entity_poly.type
_entity_poly.pdbx_seq_one_letter_code
_entity_poly.pdbx_strand_id
1 'polypeptide(L)'
;MRFKPTCLALWGLILTSGSMTSYGSQEIFGTLSNFDVYNETETEAHGAEIELEGVHPEDLIRTFPSNYDNESILEYQDGATFGTRITYTDYNFNSSGFLDPILNPPSTNGHTCVSTEGCEHFGFSLRGVQPTASRYYWLDVNDQRIGAMPVAVPVPTWSAVPGGQFRIRAEVEVPEPPEVIAQKPDSIWMKVFKTELDRPVDLMELMSNNGIVPEGVGELETEWELLEGGKKKAKEDNVPDGKFAIIRRYEYYEYTGQYDAENEPITLFLDPGDLIDPPAGELGQFISANMVAANLASLEEGDFDQDDDVDGVDFLSWQRGFQKRKKLEDGDANWDDTVDVDDLLIWQAQFGLGAPAAANVAVPEPTSAAMACLGCLALGLWSKRCQEPLS
;
A
#
# COMPACT_ATOMS: atom_id res chain seq x y z
N MET A 1 -65.05 51.91 -11.13
CA MET A 1 -64.38 51.65 -9.85
C MET A 1 -64.76 50.27 -9.35
N ARG A 2 -63.84 49.31 -9.37
CA ARG A 2 -63.86 48.12 -8.50
C ARG A 2 -62.49 47.45 -8.58
N PHE A 3 -61.88 47.28 -7.41
CA PHE A 3 -60.51 46.82 -7.18
C PHE A 3 -60.34 45.33 -7.54
N LYS A 4 -59.14 44.96 -8.00
CA LYS A 4 -58.68 43.57 -8.18
C LYS A 4 -58.55 42.88 -6.81
N PRO A 5 -58.84 41.57 -6.69
CA PRO A 5 -58.39 40.78 -5.55
C PRO A 5 -56.93 40.34 -5.78
N THR A 6 -56.13 40.54 -4.74
CA THR A 6 -54.74 40.13 -4.55
C THR A 6 -54.60 38.61 -4.54
N CYS A 7 -53.70 38.08 -5.37
CA CYS A 7 -53.23 36.70 -5.29
C CYS A 7 -52.01 36.69 -4.34
N LEU A 8 -52.17 36.19 -3.12
CA LEU A 8 -51.02 35.89 -2.25
C LEU A 8 -50.34 34.63 -2.80
N ALA A 9 -49.11 34.78 -3.30
CA ALA A 9 -48.23 33.65 -3.56
C ALA A 9 -47.54 33.25 -2.25
N LEU A 10 -47.91 32.10 -1.68
CA LEU A 10 -47.13 31.44 -0.65
C LEU A 10 -45.84 30.94 -1.29
N TRP A 11 -44.71 31.57 -0.99
CA TRP A 11 -43.39 30.97 -1.22
C TRP A 11 -43.12 30.01 -0.06
N GLY A 12 -43.39 28.71 -0.27
CA GLY A 12 -42.93 27.66 0.61
C GLY A 12 -41.42 27.48 0.43
N LEU A 13 -40.63 27.97 1.39
CA LEU A 13 -39.21 27.67 1.48
C LEU A 13 -39.09 26.20 1.92
N ILE A 14 -38.84 25.30 0.98
CA ILE A 14 -38.44 23.92 1.30
C ILE A 14 -37.00 24.02 1.79
N LEU A 15 -36.81 24.02 3.10
CA LEU A 15 -35.52 23.74 3.73
C LEU A 15 -35.23 22.26 3.48
N THR A 16 -34.47 21.96 2.42
CA THR A 16 -33.79 20.68 2.32
C THR A 16 -32.71 20.68 3.39
N SER A 17 -32.96 19.98 4.50
CA SER A 17 -31.90 19.58 5.42
C SER A 17 -30.96 18.66 4.63
N GLY A 18 -29.91 19.24 4.06
CA GLY A 18 -28.79 18.45 3.57
C GLY A 18 -28.18 17.78 4.78
N SER A 19 -28.40 16.47 4.91
CA SER A 19 -27.61 15.64 5.81
C SER A 19 -26.17 15.76 5.33
N MET A 20 -25.36 16.54 6.04
CA MET A 20 -23.91 16.44 5.90
C MET A 20 -23.53 15.10 6.51
N THR A 21 -23.36 14.09 5.67
CA THR A 21 -22.65 12.87 6.04
C THR A 21 -21.24 13.30 6.43
N SER A 22 -20.91 13.22 7.72
CA SER A 22 -19.50 13.25 8.12
C SER A 22 -18.89 11.95 7.64
N TYR A 23 -18.15 11.99 6.54
CA TYR A 23 -17.13 10.98 6.31
C TYR A 23 -16.15 11.12 7.48
N GLY A 24 -15.94 10.05 8.26
CA GLY A 24 -14.75 9.98 9.10
C GLY A 24 -13.53 10.25 8.23
N SER A 25 -12.51 10.91 8.74
CA SER A 25 -11.24 11.06 8.02
C SER A 25 -10.69 9.67 7.74
N GLN A 26 -10.88 9.17 6.52
CA GLN A 26 -10.08 8.05 6.03
C GLN A 26 -8.66 8.62 5.87
N GLU A 27 -7.71 7.95 6.51
CA GLU A 27 -6.28 8.29 6.50
C GLU A 27 -5.51 6.99 6.25
N ILE A 28 -4.25 7.09 5.83
CA ILE A 28 -3.37 5.90 5.77
C ILE A 28 -2.86 5.69 7.20
N PHE A 29 -3.29 4.60 7.82
CA PHE A 29 -2.88 4.21 9.16
C PHE A 29 -1.53 3.50 9.16
N GLY A 30 -1.17 2.82 8.07
CA GLY A 30 0.13 2.16 8.02
C GLY A 30 0.64 1.78 6.63
N THR A 31 1.95 1.98 6.50
CA THR A 31 2.91 1.38 5.56
C THR A 31 3.15 -0.09 5.66
N LEU A 32 3.13 -0.86 4.58
CA LEU A 32 3.89 -2.10 4.52
C LEU A 32 4.63 -2.18 3.20
N SER A 33 5.88 -2.64 3.25
CA SER A 33 6.69 -2.92 2.06
C SER A 33 7.59 -4.11 2.33
N ASN A 34 7.71 -5.01 1.36
CA ASN A 34 8.77 -6.02 1.34
C ASN A 34 9.23 -6.32 -0.10
N PHE A 35 10.39 -6.96 -0.18
CA PHE A 35 11.01 -7.36 -1.44
C PHE A 35 12.09 -8.42 -1.17
N ASP A 36 12.36 -9.22 -2.18
CA ASP A 36 13.55 -10.06 -2.23
C ASP A 36 14.71 -9.30 -2.88
N VAL A 37 15.94 -9.58 -2.44
CA VAL A 37 17.14 -8.94 -2.99
C VAL A 37 18.35 -9.86 -2.98
N TYR A 38 19.15 -9.77 -4.04
CA TYR A 38 20.44 -10.45 -4.17
C TYR A 38 21.61 -9.51 -3.88
N ASN A 39 22.75 -10.08 -3.50
CA ASN A 39 24.01 -9.33 -3.50
C ASN A 39 24.52 -9.17 -4.94
N GLU A 40 24.18 -8.04 -5.57
CA GLU A 40 24.64 -7.68 -6.92
C GLU A 40 25.95 -6.86 -6.91
N THR A 41 26.62 -6.74 -5.75
CA THR A 41 27.91 -6.04 -5.67
C THR A 41 29.05 -6.90 -6.21
N GLU A 42 30.26 -6.34 -6.29
CA GLU A 42 31.46 -7.09 -6.72
C GLU A 42 32.12 -7.88 -5.57
N THR A 43 31.60 -7.77 -4.33
CA THR A 43 32.21 -8.31 -3.12
C THR A 43 31.20 -9.01 -2.21
N GLU A 44 31.69 -9.86 -1.31
CA GLU A 44 30.86 -10.52 -0.28
C GLU A 44 30.14 -9.48 0.60
N ALA A 45 28.85 -9.69 0.86
CA ALA A 45 28.04 -8.84 1.73
C ALA A 45 27.80 -9.56 3.07
N HIS A 46 28.21 -8.94 4.17
CA HIS A 46 28.13 -9.49 5.53
C HIS A 46 26.98 -8.90 6.35
N GLY A 47 26.44 -7.77 5.90
CA GLY A 47 25.37 -7.03 6.55
C GLY A 47 24.50 -6.30 5.53
N ALA A 48 23.43 -5.70 6.00
CA ALA A 48 22.55 -4.86 5.20
C ALA A 48 22.10 -3.64 5.99
N GLU A 49 21.72 -2.57 5.29
CA GLU A 49 21.19 -1.35 5.89
C GLU A 49 19.99 -0.84 5.10
N ILE A 50 18.93 -0.45 5.81
CA ILE A 50 17.73 0.18 5.27
C ILE A 50 17.59 1.57 5.89
N GLU A 51 17.54 2.62 5.06
CA GLU A 51 17.22 3.98 5.49
C GLU A 51 15.81 4.35 5.08
N LEU A 52 15.02 4.80 6.05
CA LEU A 52 13.65 5.28 5.90
C LEU A 52 13.62 6.78 6.19
N GLU A 53 13.65 7.60 5.15
CA GLU A 53 13.75 9.05 5.25
C GLU A 53 12.45 9.69 5.77
N GLY A 54 12.55 10.51 6.82
CA GLY A 54 11.42 11.22 7.44
C GLY A 54 10.61 10.38 8.42
N VAL A 55 11.12 9.20 8.81
CA VAL A 55 10.47 8.25 9.72
C VAL A 55 11.23 8.21 11.05
N HIS A 56 10.54 8.28 12.18
CA HIS A 56 11.15 8.07 13.49
C HIS A 56 11.16 6.58 13.87
N PRO A 57 12.11 6.10 14.70
CA PRO A 57 12.14 4.70 15.11
C PRO A 57 10.86 4.21 15.78
N GLU A 58 10.14 5.10 16.47
CA GLU A 58 8.86 4.83 17.12
C GLU A 58 7.70 4.61 16.14
N ASP A 59 7.86 5.04 14.89
CA ASP A 59 6.86 4.81 13.84
C ASP A 59 7.02 3.42 13.19
N LEU A 60 8.17 2.76 13.38
CA LEU A 60 8.45 1.43 12.85
C LEU A 60 7.77 0.38 13.74
N ILE A 61 6.74 -0.27 13.20
CA ILE A 61 5.98 -1.29 13.92
C ILE A 61 6.77 -2.60 13.96
N ARG A 62 7.24 -3.06 12.80
CA ARG A 62 8.02 -4.29 12.67
C ARG A 62 8.88 -4.30 11.42
N THR A 63 9.89 -5.16 11.45
CA THR A 63 10.70 -5.56 10.29
C THR A 63 10.40 -6.99 9.92
N PHE A 64 10.61 -7.36 8.66
CA PHE A 64 10.47 -8.75 8.25
C PHE A 64 11.63 -9.57 8.82
N PRO A 65 11.38 -10.79 9.35
CA PRO A 65 12.44 -11.66 9.84
C PRO A 65 13.53 -11.87 8.80
N SER A 66 14.74 -11.42 9.11
CA SER A 66 15.90 -11.53 8.23
C SER A 66 16.94 -12.49 8.81
N ASN A 67 17.81 -13.05 7.97
CA ASN A 67 18.84 -14.01 8.37
C ASN A 67 20.13 -13.35 8.88
N TYR A 68 20.02 -12.61 10.00
CA TYR A 68 21.11 -11.93 10.69
C TYR A 68 21.00 -12.13 12.21
N ASP A 69 22.12 -12.28 12.90
CA ASP A 69 22.12 -12.44 14.37
C ASP A 69 21.84 -11.12 15.10
N ASN A 70 22.13 -9.98 14.49
CA ASN A 70 21.87 -8.67 15.07
C ASN A 70 21.06 -7.76 14.15
N GLU A 71 20.12 -7.05 14.76
CA GLU A 71 19.38 -5.94 14.16
C GLU A 71 19.51 -4.73 15.10
N SER A 72 19.78 -3.57 14.53
CA SER A 72 19.76 -2.30 15.26
C SER A 72 18.93 -1.26 14.52
N ILE A 73 18.09 -0.54 15.26
CA ILE A 73 17.19 0.48 14.73
C ILE A 73 17.58 1.79 15.41
N LEU A 74 18.11 2.73 14.63
CA LEU A 74 18.62 4.00 15.15
C LEU A 74 18.13 5.16 14.29
N GLU A 75 17.83 6.28 14.93
CA GLU A 75 17.58 7.52 14.22
C GLU A 75 18.89 8.07 13.64
N TYR A 76 18.82 8.62 12.43
CA TYR A 76 19.91 9.37 11.81
C TYR A 76 19.46 10.79 11.47
N GLN A 77 20.44 11.69 11.41
CA GLN A 77 20.27 13.05 10.92
C GLN A 77 21.42 13.37 9.97
N ASP A 78 21.09 13.73 8.74
CA ASP A 78 22.03 14.17 7.72
C ASP A 78 21.62 15.56 7.19
N GLY A 79 22.29 16.59 7.70
CA GLY A 79 21.96 17.98 7.40
C GLY A 79 20.53 18.34 7.84
N ALA A 80 19.66 18.62 6.86
CA ALA A 80 18.26 18.96 7.09
C ALA A 80 17.33 17.74 7.04
N THR A 81 17.86 16.59 6.61
CA THR A 81 17.12 15.35 6.48
C THR A 81 17.32 14.50 7.74
N PHE A 82 16.29 13.78 8.14
CA PHE A 82 16.36 12.80 9.23
C PHE A 82 15.67 11.51 8.77
N GLY A 83 15.82 10.45 9.54
CA GLY A 83 15.09 9.21 9.30
C GLY A 83 15.50 8.10 10.24
N THR A 84 14.98 6.91 9.96
CA THR A 84 15.31 5.69 10.69
C THR A 84 16.25 4.85 9.86
N ARG A 85 17.28 4.32 10.51
CA ARG A 85 18.22 3.38 9.94
C ARG A 85 18.07 2.04 10.64
N ILE A 86 17.82 1.01 9.85
CA ILE A 86 17.79 -0.38 10.28
C ILE A 86 19.08 -1.02 9.76
N THR A 87 19.90 -1.56 10.66
CA THR A 87 21.19 -2.17 10.32
C THR A 87 21.20 -3.62 10.78
N TYR A 88 21.46 -4.50 9.83
CA TYR A 88 21.57 -5.95 10.01
C TYR A 88 23.04 -6.37 9.91
N THR A 89 23.54 -7.09 10.92
CA THR A 89 24.93 -7.58 10.94
C THR A 89 25.00 -9.03 11.42
N ASP A 90 26.14 -9.67 11.20
CA ASP A 90 26.36 -11.10 11.49
C ASP A 90 25.38 -11.99 10.70
N TYR A 91 25.50 -11.99 9.37
CA TYR A 91 24.69 -12.84 8.49
C TYR A 91 24.78 -14.32 8.88
N ASN A 92 23.64 -15.00 8.98
CA ASN A 92 23.57 -16.35 9.57
C ASN A 92 22.80 -17.38 8.71
N PHE A 93 22.33 -17.02 7.50
CA PHE A 93 21.57 -17.96 6.68
C PHE A 93 22.39 -19.15 6.20
N ASN A 94 23.70 -18.94 5.99
CA ASN A 94 24.64 -19.97 5.55
C ASN A 94 25.84 -20.06 6.50
N SER A 95 26.63 -21.12 6.36
CA SER A 95 27.81 -21.34 7.20
C SER A 95 28.98 -20.40 6.94
N SER A 96 28.97 -19.67 5.81
CA SER A 96 30.05 -18.76 5.43
C SER A 96 29.95 -17.41 6.15
N GLY A 97 28.75 -17.02 6.58
CA GLY A 97 28.51 -15.76 7.27
C GLY A 97 28.48 -14.54 6.35
N PHE A 98 28.18 -14.75 5.06
CA PHE A 98 27.99 -13.70 4.06
C PHE A 98 27.18 -14.18 2.85
N LEU A 99 26.68 -13.23 2.06
CA LEU A 99 26.09 -13.43 0.74
C LEU A 99 27.15 -13.24 -0.36
N ASP A 100 27.30 -14.25 -1.22
CA ASP A 100 28.17 -14.18 -2.40
C ASP A 100 27.61 -13.23 -3.47
N PRO A 101 28.48 -12.52 -4.22
CA PRO A 101 28.09 -11.81 -5.44
C PRO A 101 27.37 -12.70 -6.44
N ILE A 102 26.22 -12.24 -6.94
CA ILE A 102 25.50 -12.90 -8.03
C ILE A 102 25.32 -11.91 -9.18
N LEU A 103 25.98 -12.21 -10.30
CA LEU A 103 25.82 -11.46 -11.54
C LEU A 103 24.64 -12.05 -12.34
N ASN A 104 23.59 -11.26 -12.55
CA ASN A 104 22.30 -11.63 -13.15
C ASN A 104 21.51 -12.63 -12.28
N PRO A 105 20.96 -12.16 -11.15
CA PRO A 105 20.17 -12.99 -10.27
C PRO A 105 18.93 -13.57 -10.98
N PRO A 106 18.51 -14.80 -10.63
CA PRO A 106 17.25 -15.33 -11.10
C PRO A 106 16.07 -14.64 -10.42
N SER A 107 14.90 -14.70 -11.05
CA SER A 107 13.63 -14.28 -10.43
C SER A 107 13.38 -15.01 -9.11
N THR A 108 12.97 -14.24 -8.10
CA THR A 108 12.57 -14.77 -6.79
C THR A 108 11.05 -14.92 -6.64
N ASN A 109 10.28 -14.41 -7.61
CA ASN A 109 8.84 -14.28 -7.52
C ASN A 109 8.34 -13.58 -6.23
N GLY A 110 9.17 -12.78 -5.55
CA GLY A 110 8.80 -12.03 -4.33
C GLY A 110 8.64 -12.84 -3.04
N HIS A 111 9.10 -14.10 -3.01
CA HIS A 111 9.01 -14.95 -1.81
C HIS A 111 10.17 -15.95 -1.67
N THR A 112 10.96 -16.20 -2.73
CA THR A 112 11.92 -17.30 -2.73
C THR A 112 12.99 -17.13 -1.65
N CYS A 113 13.41 -15.89 -1.37
CA CYS A 113 14.51 -15.60 -0.45
C CYS A 113 14.13 -15.74 1.03
N VAL A 114 12.85 -15.95 1.35
CA VAL A 114 12.40 -16.24 2.73
C VAL A 114 12.94 -17.58 3.24
N SER A 115 13.18 -18.54 2.34
CA SER A 115 13.57 -19.91 2.72
C SER A 115 14.70 -20.51 1.88
N THR A 116 15.32 -19.70 1.02
CA THR A 116 16.39 -20.12 0.12
C THR A 116 17.64 -19.30 0.36
N GLU A 117 18.73 -19.96 0.76
CA GLU A 117 20.05 -19.33 0.92
C GLU A 117 20.55 -18.73 -0.41
N GLY A 118 21.30 -17.62 -0.32
CA GLY A 118 21.93 -16.95 -1.48
C GLY A 118 21.27 -15.63 -1.89
N CYS A 119 20.18 -15.27 -1.22
CA CYS A 119 19.55 -13.96 -1.28
C CYS A 119 18.85 -13.69 0.05
N GLU A 120 18.26 -12.51 0.19
CA GLU A 120 17.56 -12.13 1.41
C GLU A 120 16.18 -11.51 1.12
N HIS A 121 15.28 -11.59 2.10
CA HIS A 121 13.97 -10.98 2.05
C HIS A 121 13.86 -9.93 3.14
N PHE A 122 13.67 -8.68 2.74
CA PHE A 122 13.50 -7.57 3.68
C PHE A 122 12.11 -6.98 3.60
N GLY A 123 11.66 -6.41 4.70
CA GLY A 123 10.44 -5.65 4.74
C GLY A 123 10.30 -4.88 6.03
N PHE A 124 9.35 -3.96 6.05
CA PHE A 124 9.01 -3.17 7.22
C PHE A 124 7.55 -2.75 7.17
N SER A 125 6.98 -2.46 8.33
CA SER A 125 5.70 -1.76 8.44
C SER A 125 5.78 -0.55 9.36
N LEU A 126 5.03 0.48 9.01
CA LEU A 126 5.04 1.79 9.69
C LEU A 126 3.63 2.17 10.16
N ARG A 127 3.56 2.96 11.22
CA ARG A 127 2.32 3.56 11.73
C ARG A 127 2.25 5.04 11.39
N GLY A 128 1.14 5.49 10.80
CA GLY A 128 0.79 6.91 10.65
C GLY A 128 1.73 7.77 9.80
N VAL A 129 2.85 7.21 9.32
CA VAL A 129 3.87 7.91 8.54
C VAL A 129 4.25 7.11 7.30
N GLN A 130 4.88 7.80 6.35
CA GLN A 130 5.40 7.24 5.10
C GLN A 130 6.84 7.73 4.92
N PRO A 131 7.77 6.85 4.51
CA PRO A 131 9.09 7.32 4.16
C PRO A 131 8.98 8.15 2.89
N THR A 132 9.66 9.30 2.88
CA THR A 132 9.78 10.13 1.67
C THR A 132 10.76 9.51 0.67
N ALA A 133 11.66 8.65 1.15
CA ALA A 133 12.52 7.78 0.36
C ALA A 133 12.93 6.56 1.20
N SER A 134 13.06 5.40 0.55
CA SER A 134 13.65 4.19 1.13
C SER A 134 14.94 3.85 0.38
N ARG A 135 16.03 3.62 1.11
CA ARG A 135 17.36 3.31 0.52
C ARG A 135 17.95 2.07 1.15
N TYR A 136 18.52 1.20 0.33
CA TYR A 136 19.03 -0.11 0.74
C TYR A 136 20.52 -0.19 0.44
N TYR A 137 21.33 -0.69 1.37
CA TYR A 137 22.77 -0.85 1.16
C TYR A 137 23.23 -2.20 1.66
N TRP A 138 24.19 -2.79 0.95
CA TRP A 138 24.96 -3.92 1.46
C TRP A 138 26.12 -3.43 2.30
N LEU A 139 26.50 -4.19 3.33
CA LEU A 139 27.61 -3.89 4.23
C LEU A 139 28.74 -4.91 4.09
N ASP A 140 29.98 -4.43 4.16
CA ASP A 140 31.19 -5.23 4.16
C ASP A 140 31.45 -5.89 5.53
N VAL A 141 32.52 -6.66 5.64
CA VAL A 141 32.94 -7.36 6.87
C VAL A 141 33.22 -6.44 8.07
N ASN A 142 33.33 -5.12 7.86
CA ASN A 142 33.55 -4.11 8.90
C ASN A 142 32.29 -3.25 9.12
N ASP A 143 31.13 -3.72 8.70
CA ASP A 143 29.84 -3.03 8.76
C ASP A 143 29.84 -1.67 8.03
N GLN A 144 30.65 -1.54 6.98
CA GLN A 144 30.69 -0.34 6.13
C GLN A 144 29.93 -0.57 4.83
N ARG A 145 29.22 0.46 4.35
CA ARG A 145 28.50 0.39 3.07
C ARG A 145 29.43 -0.03 1.92
N ILE A 146 29.01 -1.03 1.16
CA ILE A 146 29.65 -1.46 -0.08
C ILE A 146 29.20 -0.50 -1.18
N GLY A 147 30.07 0.46 -1.49
CA GLY A 147 29.77 1.52 -2.45
C GLY A 147 28.98 2.68 -1.83
N ALA A 148 28.86 3.76 -2.60
CA ALA A 148 28.21 5.00 -2.15
C ALA A 148 26.73 5.07 -2.52
N MET A 149 26.25 4.18 -3.38
CA MET A 149 24.88 4.21 -3.92
C MET A 149 24.03 3.10 -3.31
N PRO A 150 22.73 3.35 -3.09
CA PRO A 150 21.83 2.29 -2.67
C PRO A 150 21.61 1.28 -3.79
N VAL A 151 21.15 0.08 -3.40
CA VAL A 151 20.64 -0.95 -4.30
C VAL A 151 19.43 -0.38 -5.06
N ALA A 152 19.37 -0.62 -6.37
CA ALA A 152 18.32 -0.14 -7.25
C ALA A 152 17.03 -0.96 -7.11
N VAL A 153 16.42 -0.92 -5.93
CA VAL A 153 15.11 -1.55 -5.68
C VAL A 153 14.01 -0.48 -5.80
N PRO A 154 13.17 -0.50 -6.85
CA PRO A 154 12.07 0.43 -6.99
C PRO A 154 10.96 0.10 -5.98
N VAL A 155 10.92 0.82 -4.85
CA VAL A 155 9.91 0.64 -3.81
C VAL A 155 8.83 1.72 -3.92
N PRO A 156 7.57 1.34 -4.13
CA PRO A 156 6.46 2.30 -4.16
C PRO A 156 6.27 3.02 -2.83
N THR A 157 5.97 4.32 -2.89
CA THR A 157 5.58 5.15 -1.74
C THR A 157 4.08 5.45 -1.80
N TRP A 158 3.42 5.48 -0.64
CA TRP A 158 1.99 5.78 -0.55
C TRP A 158 1.76 7.21 -0.05
N SER A 159 0.70 7.85 -0.55
CA SER A 159 0.27 9.17 -0.09
C SER A 159 -1.24 9.34 -0.22
N ALA A 160 -1.83 10.14 0.67
CA ALA A 160 -3.20 10.59 0.52
C ALA A 160 -3.27 11.73 -0.51
N VAL A 161 -4.24 11.68 -1.41
CA VAL A 161 -4.45 12.75 -2.41
C VAL A 161 -5.30 13.85 -1.80
N PRO A 162 -4.83 15.10 -1.73
CA PRO A 162 -5.58 16.20 -1.13
C PRO A 162 -6.82 16.59 -1.94
N GLY A 163 -7.94 16.81 -1.24
CA GLY A 163 -9.15 17.43 -1.79
C GLY A 163 -10.18 16.46 -2.39
N GLY A 164 -11.46 16.68 -2.05
CA GLY A 164 -12.58 15.87 -2.53
C GLY A 164 -12.81 14.59 -1.71
N GLN A 165 -13.25 13.52 -2.36
CA GLN A 165 -13.34 12.18 -1.78
C GLN A 165 -11.93 11.68 -1.45
N PHE A 166 -11.75 10.98 -0.33
CA PHE A 166 -10.46 10.41 0.04
C PHE A 166 -9.98 9.44 -1.04
N ARG A 167 -8.75 9.67 -1.49
CA ARG A 167 -8.07 8.89 -2.50
C ARG A 167 -6.64 8.62 -2.06
N ILE A 168 -6.12 7.47 -2.42
CA ILE A 168 -4.72 7.11 -2.16
C ILE A 168 -3.95 7.07 -3.47
N ARG A 169 -2.66 7.39 -3.38
CA ARG A 169 -1.72 7.39 -4.50
C ARG A 169 -0.53 6.53 -4.13
N ALA A 170 -0.25 5.52 -4.95
CA ALA A 170 1.05 4.85 -4.92
C ALA A 170 1.93 5.43 -6.03
N GLU A 171 3.16 5.79 -5.72
CA GLU A 171 4.15 6.30 -6.67
C GLU A 171 5.42 5.45 -6.62
N VAL A 172 5.92 5.06 -7.78
CA VAL A 172 7.14 4.28 -7.96
C VAL A 172 8.09 4.99 -8.93
N GLU A 173 9.38 4.88 -8.67
CA GLU A 173 10.48 5.45 -9.45
C GLU A 173 11.62 4.43 -9.53
N VAL A 174 12.25 4.27 -10.70
CA VAL A 174 13.55 3.59 -10.77
C VAL A 174 14.64 4.59 -10.36
N PRO A 175 15.45 4.27 -9.34
CA PRO A 175 16.58 5.12 -8.99
C PRO A 175 17.56 5.24 -10.19
N GLU A 176 17.85 6.47 -10.63
CA GLU A 176 18.86 6.68 -11.68
C GLU A 176 20.27 6.35 -11.14
N PRO A 177 21.11 5.62 -11.90
CA PRO A 177 22.52 5.50 -11.58
C PRO A 177 23.22 6.86 -11.73
N PRO A 178 24.23 7.18 -10.89
CA PRO A 178 24.85 8.51 -10.89
C PRO A 178 25.59 8.79 -12.21
N GLU A 179 25.44 10.02 -12.73
CA GLU A 179 25.91 10.55 -14.03
C GLU A 179 27.45 10.48 -14.30
N VAL A 180 28.23 9.79 -13.49
CA VAL A 180 29.70 9.68 -13.66
C VAL A 180 30.08 8.58 -14.68
N ILE A 181 29.13 7.70 -15.01
CA ILE A 181 29.23 6.72 -16.08
C ILE A 181 28.14 7.10 -17.10
N ALA A 182 28.42 6.94 -18.40
CA ALA A 182 27.41 7.14 -19.46
C ALA A 182 26.06 6.57 -19.03
N GLN A 183 24.97 7.35 -19.18
CA GLN A 183 23.59 6.95 -18.86
C GLN A 183 23.44 5.47 -19.22
N LYS A 184 23.34 4.62 -18.20
CA LYS A 184 23.07 3.22 -18.48
C LYS A 184 21.59 3.13 -18.82
N PRO A 185 21.22 2.33 -19.82
CA PRO A 185 19.83 1.97 -20.01
C PRO A 185 19.27 1.35 -18.73
N ASP A 186 18.41 2.08 -18.02
CA ASP A 186 17.83 1.71 -16.72
C ASP A 186 16.31 1.54 -16.79
N SER A 187 15.76 1.47 -18.00
CA SER A 187 14.34 1.23 -18.19
C SER A 187 14.00 -0.20 -17.81
N ILE A 188 12.91 -0.36 -17.06
CA ILE A 188 12.34 -1.66 -16.70
C ILE A 188 10.85 -1.67 -17.08
N TRP A 189 10.37 -2.84 -17.50
CA TRP A 189 8.95 -3.09 -17.61
C TRP A 189 8.36 -3.32 -16.24
N MET A 190 7.15 -2.83 -16.03
CA MET A 190 6.42 -2.94 -14.78
C MET A 190 5.00 -3.47 -15.04
N LYS A 191 4.54 -4.37 -14.17
CA LYS A 191 3.14 -4.73 -14.02
C LYS A 191 2.69 -4.44 -12.59
N VAL A 192 1.43 -4.06 -12.44
CA VAL A 192 0.84 -3.84 -11.10
C VAL A 192 -0.40 -4.69 -10.96
N PHE A 193 -0.46 -5.45 -9.88
CA PHE A 193 -1.64 -6.20 -9.45
C PHE A 193 -2.17 -5.57 -8.17
N LYS A 194 -3.48 -5.60 -7.99
CA LYS A 194 -4.16 -4.98 -6.86
C LYS A 194 -5.23 -5.90 -6.30
N THR A 195 -5.32 -5.94 -4.97
CA THR A 195 -6.48 -6.44 -4.25
C THR A 195 -6.79 -5.57 -3.04
N GLU A 196 -7.95 -5.80 -2.44
CA GLU A 196 -8.48 -5.00 -1.33
C GLU A 196 -9.09 -5.91 -0.26
N LEU A 197 -8.64 -5.75 0.97
CA LEU A 197 -9.12 -6.54 2.10
C LEU A 197 -10.16 -5.77 2.91
N ASP A 198 -11.08 -6.53 3.51
CA ASP A 198 -12.05 -6.07 4.50
C ASP A 198 -11.49 -6.03 5.93
N ARG A 199 -10.21 -6.40 6.10
CA ARG A 199 -9.43 -6.24 7.33
C ARG A 199 -8.05 -5.64 7.04
N PRO A 200 -7.34 -5.09 8.04
CA PRO A 200 -5.94 -4.72 7.91
C PRO A 200 -5.08 -5.94 7.51
N VAL A 201 -3.94 -5.69 6.87
CA VAL A 201 -2.95 -6.70 6.50
C VAL A 201 -1.70 -6.58 7.35
N ASP A 202 -1.14 -7.72 7.76
CA ASP A 202 0.16 -7.80 8.44
C ASP A 202 1.34 -7.97 7.46
N LEU A 203 2.53 -7.54 7.86
CA LEU A 203 3.75 -7.61 7.03
C LEU A 203 4.09 -9.05 6.64
N MET A 204 3.85 -10.02 7.52
CA MET A 204 4.12 -11.44 7.24
C MET A 204 3.14 -12.01 6.21
N GLU A 205 2.02 -11.34 5.97
CA GLU A 205 1.03 -11.73 4.97
C GLU A 205 1.29 -11.09 3.59
N LEU A 206 2.37 -10.35 3.41
CA LEU A 206 2.72 -9.78 2.11
C LEU A 206 3.65 -10.70 1.31
N MET A 207 3.30 -11.98 1.18
CA MET A 207 4.10 -12.96 0.43
C MET A 207 3.31 -13.61 -0.71
N SER A 208 3.99 -13.92 -1.81
CA SER A 208 3.42 -14.71 -2.91
C SER A 208 2.87 -16.07 -2.44
N ASN A 209 1.90 -16.61 -3.17
CA ASN A 209 1.25 -17.92 -2.94
C ASN A 209 0.48 -18.06 -1.61
N ASN A 210 0.18 -16.96 -0.91
CA ASN A 210 -0.58 -17.01 0.34
C ASN A 210 -2.09 -16.76 0.18
N GLY A 211 -2.55 -16.46 -1.04
CA GLY A 211 -3.96 -16.20 -1.36
C GLY A 211 -4.45 -14.78 -1.02
N ILE A 212 -3.57 -13.91 -0.51
CA ILE A 212 -3.83 -12.51 -0.19
C ILE A 212 -3.07 -11.59 -1.15
N VAL A 213 -1.81 -11.89 -1.47
CA VAL A 213 -1.05 -11.12 -2.46
C VAL A 213 -1.61 -11.41 -3.87
N PRO A 214 -1.96 -10.37 -4.65
CA PRO A 214 -2.60 -10.56 -5.95
C PRO A 214 -1.59 -11.01 -7.00
N GLU A 215 -1.94 -12.06 -7.74
CA GLU A 215 -1.10 -12.67 -8.81
C GLU A 215 -1.95 -13.05 -10.04
N GLY A 216 -3.28 -13.06 -9.90
CA GLY A 216 -4.18 -13.48 -10.94
C GLY A 216 -4.41 -12.41 -12.00
N VAL A 217 -4.70 -12.84 -13.23
CA VAL A 217 -5.05 -11.94 -14.34
C VAL A 217 -6.29 -11.08 -14.02
N GLY A 218 -7.20 -11.57 -13.16
CA GLY A 218 -8.36 -10.80 -12.70
C GLY A 218 -8.05 -9.71 -11.67
N GLU A 219 -6.83 -9.69 -11.15
CA GLU A 219 -6.33 -8.72 -10.15
C GLU A 219 -5.34 -7.73 -10.80
N LEU A 220 -5.16 -7.82 -12.12
CA LEU A 220 -4.27 -6.95 -12.89
C LEU A 220 -4.84 -5.52 -12.92
N GLU A 221 -4.07 -4.57 -12.39
CA GLU A 221 -4.42 -3.15 -12.33
C GLU A 221 -3.75 -2.33 -13.44
N THR A 222 -2.49 -2.68 -13.75
CA THR A 222 -1.70 -2.11 -14.83
C THR A 222 -1.09 -3.26 -15.61
N GLU A 223 -1.39 -3.32 -16.91
CA GLU A 223 -1.00 -4.43 -17.78
C GLU A 223 0.52 -4.46 -17.98
N TRP A 224 1.05 -3.52 -18.77
CA TRP A 224 2.48 -3.29 -18.94
C TRP A 224 2.77 -1.81 -19.08
N GLU A 225 3.67 -1.30 -18.25
CA GLU A 225 4.19 0.06 -18.34
C GLU A 225 5.72 0.04 -18.38
N LEU A 226 6.31 0.92 -19.19
CA LEU A 226 7.74 1.15 -19.16
C LEU A 226 8.04 2.23 -18.10
N LEU A 227 8.86 1.86 -17.12
CA LEU A 227 9.40 2.76 -16.12
C LEU A 227 10.83 3.10 -16.54
N GLU A 228 11.02 4.33 -17.00
CA GLU A 228 12.34 4.86 -17.37
C GLU A 228 13.04 5.42 -16.12
N GLY A 229 14.39 5.42 -16.14
CA GLY A 229 15.20 6.04 -15.09
C GLY A 229 14.71 7.41 -14.66
N GLY A 230 14.58 7.61 -13.35
CA GLY A 230 14.21 8.89 -12.75
C GLY A 230 12.80 9.38 -13.05
N LYS A 231 12.03 8.66 -13.88
CA LYS A 231 10.63 8.95 -14.13
C LYS A 231 9.76 8.27 -13.10
N LYS A 232 8.85 9.05 -12.54
CA LYS A 232 7.84 8.59 -11.58
C LYS A 232 6.59 8.12 -12.30
N LYS A 233 6.08 6.96 -11.90
CA LYS A 233 4.74 6.48 -12.28
C LYS A 233 3.89 6.38 -11.04
N ALA A 234 2.64 6.80 -11.14
CA ALA A 234 1.74 6.78 -10.00
C ALA A 234 0.32 6.39 -10.39
N LYS A 235 -0.33 5.65 -9.49
CA LYS A 235 -1.72 5.26 -9.61
C LYS A 235 -2.50 5.82 -8.42
N GLU A 236 -3.57 6.55 -8.74
CA GLU A 236 -4.52 7.08 -7.76
C GLU A 236 -5.80 6.24 -7.76
N ASP A 237 -6.31 5.93 -6.58
CA ASP A 237 -7.57 5.21 -6.40
C ASP A 237 -8.49 5.90 -5.40
N ASN A 238 -9.79 5.78 -5.65
CA ASN A 238 -10.77 5.95 -4.60
C ASN A 238 -10.67 4.77 -3.63
N VAL A 239 -10.70 5.05 -2.34
CA VAL A 239 -10.83 4.02 -1.32
C VAL A 239 -12.29 3.57 -1.28
N PRO A 240 -12.58 2.28 -1.53
CA PRO A 240 -13.95 1.79 -1.44
C PRO A 240 -14.43 1.72 0.01
N ASP A 241 -15.72 1.99 0.21
CA ASP A 241 -16.33 1.94 1.53
C ASP A 241 -16.17 0.54 2.16
N GLY A 242 -15.72 0.50 3.42
CA GLY A 242 -15.56 -0.75 4.18
C GLY A 242 -14.30 -1.55 3.86
N LYS A 243 -13.34 -1.00 3.10
CA LYS A 243 -12.02 -1.61 2.88
C LYS A 243 -11.00 -1.08 3.88
N PHE A 244 -10.22 -2.00 4.44
CA PHE A 244 -9.28 -1.74 5.52
C PHE A 244 -7.83 -1.83 5.05
N ALA A 245 -7.56 -2.54 3.94
CA ALA A 245 -6.23 -2.56 3.34
C ALA A 245 -6.31 -2.58 1.82
N ILE A 246 -5.35 -1.94 1.17
CA ILE A 246 -5.08 -2.06 -0.25
C ILE A 246 -3.69 -2.66 -0.42
N ILE A 247 -3.60 -3.74 -1.18
CA ILE A 247 -2.35 -4.46 -1.46
C ILE A 247 -2.05 -4.31 -2.94
N ARG A 248 -0.82 -3.92 -3.24
CA ARG A 248 -0.27 -3.93 -4.59
C ARG A 248 0.96 -4.80 -4.68
N ARG A 249 1.02 -5.60 -5.74
CA ARG A 249 2.21 -6.33 -6.16
C ARG A 249 2.74 -5.65 -7.41
N TYR A 250 3.97 -5.18 -7.35
CA TYR A 250 4.70 -4.62 -8.48
C TYR A 250 5.65 -5.69 -8.99
N GLU A 251 5.53 -6.07 -10.26
CA GLU A 251 6.47 -6.97 -10.91
C GLU A 251 7.32 -6.19 -11.90
N TYR A 252 8.63 -6.44 -11.86
CA TYR A 252 9.59 -5.76 -12.71
C TYR A 252 10.27 -6.75 -13.65
N TYR A 253 10.49 -6.32 -14.89
CA TYR A 253 11.12 -7.12 -15.92
C TYR A 253 12.13 -6.27 -16.71
N GLU A 254 13.19 -6.88 -17.21
CA GLU A 254 14.21 -6.19 -18.00
C GLU A 254 13.61 -5.62 -19.29
N TYR A 255 13.96 -4.38 -19.63
CA TYR A 255 13.78 -3.87 -20.98
C TYR A 255 14.96 -4.29 -21.86
N THR A 256 14.66 -4.96 -22.97
CA THR A 256 15.66 -5.48 -23.92
C THR A 256 15.62 -4.77 -25.28
N GLY A 257 14.81 -3.72 -25.39
CA GLY A 257 14.70 -2.92 -26.61
C GLY A 257 15.91 -2.02 -26.87
N GLN A 258 15.82 -1.26 -27.95
CA GLN A 258 16.90 -0.37 -28.37
C GLN A 258 16.84 0.95 -27.62
N TYR A 259 18.02 1.49 -27.36
CA TYR A 259 18.22 2.83 -26.81
C TYR A 259 18.81 3.75 -27.87
N ASP A 260 18.49 5.04 -27.82
CA ASP A 260 19.10 6.05 -28.68
C ASP A 260 20.48 6.47 -28.18
N ALA A 261 21.05 7.50 -28.82
CA ALA A 261 22.37 8.01 -28.48
C ALA A 261 22.39 8.73 -27.12
N GLU A 262 21.20 9.10 -26.63
CA GLU A 262 20.91 9.73 -25.35
C GLU A 262 20.48 8.69 -24.29
N ASN A 263 20.56 7.40 -24.60
CA ASN A 263 20.14 6.28 -23.75
C ASN A 263 18.67 6.34 -23.32
N GLU A 264 17.82 6.99 -24.12
CA GLU A 264 16.37 6.89 -23.98
C GLU A 264 15.87 5.66 -24.77
N PRO A 265 14.90 4.90 -24.25
CA PRO A 265 14.35 3.76 -24.95
C PRO A 265 13.60 4.20 -26.21
N ILE A 266 13.99 3.70 -27.39
CA ILE A 266 13.38 4.04 -28.69
C ILE A 266 12.12 3.19 -28.95
N THR A 267 11.45 2.70 -27.92
CA THR A 267 10.27 1.85 -28.09
C THR A 267 9.23 2.59 -28.94
N LEU A 268 8.61 1.89 -29.90
CA LEU A 268 7.67 2.49 -30.86
C LEU A 268 6.38 3.04 -30.21
N PHE A 269 6.24 2.90 -28.89
CA PHE A 269 5.07 3.21 -28.09
C PHE A 269 5.45 4.06 -26.87
N LEU A 270 6.12 5.19 -27.10
CA LEU A 270 6.56 6.13 -26.05
C LEU A 270 5.42 6.71 -25.18
N ASP A 271 4.14 6.42 -25.45
CA ASP A 271 3.03 7.00 -24.67
C ASP A 271 1.63 6.35 -24.82
N PRO A 272 1.45 5.02 -24.72
CA PRO A 272 0.21 4.47 -24.23
C PRO A 272 0.48 3.85 -22.86
N GLY A 273 0.07 4.52 -21.78
CA GLY A 273 -0.10 3.81 -20.50
C GLY A 273 -0.92 2.54 -20.71
N ASP A 274 -0.60 1.50 -19.94
CA ASP A 274 -1.22 0.17 -20.00
C ASP A 274 -1.17 -0.50 -21.40
N LEU A 275 0.00 -1.03 -21.80
CA LEU A 275 0.14 -1.91 -22.97
C LEU A 275 -0.38 -3.32 -22.64
N ILE A 276 -1.11 -3.93 -23.58
CA ILE A 276 -1.56 -5.33 -23.48
C ILE A 276 -0.36 -6.28 -23.38
N ASP A 277 0.66 -6.05 -24.18
CA ASP A 277 1.92 -6.78 -24.17
C ASP A 277 3.07 -5.85 -24.59
N PRO A 278 4.29 -6.02 -24.04
CA PRO A 278 5.47 -5.33 -24.53
C PRO A 278 5.73 -5.71 -26.00
N PRO A 279 6.32 -4.80 -26.80
CA PRO A 279 6.67 -5.11 -28.17
C PRO A 279 7.58 -6.35 -28.27
N ALA A 280 7.42 -7.10 -29.35
CA ALA A 280 8.15 -8.35 -29.55
C ALA A 280 9.68 -8.12 -29.50
N GLY A 281 10.34 -8.78 -28.55
CA GLY A 281 11.78 -8.68 -28.34
C GLY A 281 12.22 -7.51 -27.44
N GLU A 282 11.29 -6.79 -26.80
CA GLU A 282 11.60 -5.75 -25.81
C GLU A 282 11.38 -6.20 -24.36
N LEU A 283 10.70 -7.33 -24.12
CA LEU A 283 10.54 -7.95 -22.80
C LEU A 283 11.68 -8.93 -22.51
N GLY A 284 12.44 -8.66 -21.45
CA GLY A 284 13.50 -9.52 -20.94
C GLY A 284 13.08 -10.34 -19.73
N GLN A 285 14.04 -10.68 -18.87
CA GLN A 285 13.83 -11.56 -17.73
C GLN A 285 13.02 -10.86 -16.63
N PHE A 286 12.31 -11.64 -15.82
CA PHE A 286 11.75 -11.14 -14.56
C PHE A 286 12.89 -10.78 -13.62
N ILE A 287 12.81 -9.59 -13.01
CA ILE A 287 13.80 -9.06 -12.08
C ILE A 287 13.34 -9.35 -10.64
N SER A 288 12.24 -8.73 -10.21
CA SER A 288 11.74 -8.85 -8.85
C SER A 288 10.22 -8.64 -8.80
N ALA A 289 9.63 -9.04 -7.68
CA ALA A 289 8.33 -8.54 -7.28
C ALA A 289 8.48 -7.83 -5.93
N ASN A 290 7.86 -6.67 -5.79
CA ASN A 290 7.78 -5.90 -4.56
C ASN A 290 6.31 -5.87 -4.11
N MET A 291 6.07 -6.26 -2.85
CA MET A 291 4.74 -6.25 -2.28
C MET A 291 4.64 -5.05 -1.35
N VAL A 292 3.62 -4.24 -1.58
CA VAL A 292 3.34 -3.08 -0.75
C VAL A 292 1.87 -3.07 -0.36
N ALA A 293 1.58 -2.57 0.82
CA ALA A 293 0.22 -2.37 1.25
C ALA A 293 0.06 -1.06 2.02
N ALA A 294 -1.14 -0.51 1.97
CA ALA A 294 -1.59 0.59 2.79
C ALA A 294 -2.77 0.14 3.63
N ASN A 295 -2.62 0.16 4.96
CA ASN A 295 -3.73 -0.01 5.89
C ASN A 295 -4.47 1.32 6.04
N LEU A 296 -5.80 1.26 5.96
CA LEU A 296 -6.75 2.37 5.96
C LEU A 296 -7.57 2.43 7.25
N ALA A 297 -7.28 1.50 8.15
CA ALA A 297 -7.78 1.43 9.51
C ALA A 297 -6.63 0.98 10.44
N SER A 298 -6.79 1.21 11.73
CA SER A 298 -5.81 0.77 12.72
C SER A 298 -5.63 -0.75 12.67
N LEU A 299 -4.39 -1.20 12.80
CA LEU A 299 -4.05 -2.60 13.08
C LEU A 299 -4.31 -2.95 14.56
N GLU A 300 -4.49 -1.95 15.41
CA GLU A 300 -4.67 -2.15 16.84
C GLU A 300 -6.00 -2.84 17.15
N GLU A 301 -5.94 -4.09 17.61
CA GLU A 301 -7.11 -4.91 17.87
C GLU A 301 -6.97 -5.63 19.20
N GLY A 302 -7.94 -5.42 20.09
CA GLY A 302 -8.04 -6.06 21.40
C GLY A 302 -8.87 -7.34 21.39
N ASP A 303 -9.50 -7.68 20.27
CA ASP A 303 -10.18 -8.97 20.03
C ASP A 303 -9.13 -10.00 19.60
N PHE A 304 -8.59 -10.72 20.57
CA PHE A 304 -7.50 -11.66 20.35
C PHE A 304 -8.00 -13.02 19.90
N ASP A 305 -9.17 -13.47 20.37
CA ASP A 305 -9.72 -14.77 19.95
C ASP A 305 -10.62 -14.70 18.69
N GLN A 306 -10.77 -13.50 18.13
CA GLN A 306 -11.44 -13.18 16.86
C GLN A 306 -12.91 -13.61 16.88
N ASP A 307 -13.61 -13.32 17.98
CA ASP A 307 -15.03 -13.66 18.16
C ASP A 307 -16.00 -12.47 18.01
N ASP A 308 -15.49 -11.33 17.51
CA ASP A 308 -16.15 -10.06 17.26
C ASP A 308 -16.52 -9.25 18.53
N ASP A 309 -15.96 -9.61 19.69
CA ASP A 309 -16.01 -8.78 20.89
C ASP A 309 -14.65 -8.64 21.62
N VAL A 310 -14.56 -7.64 22.50
CA VAL A 310 -13.35 -7.40 23.30
C VAL A 310 -13.72 -7.56 24.76
N ASP A 311 -13.40 -8.73 25.33
CA ASP A 311 -13.88 -9.15 26.63
C ASP A 311 -12.81 -9.82 27.52
N GLY A 312 -13.26 -10.54 28.55
CA GLY A 312 -12.38 -11.21 29.51
C GLY A 312 -11.65 -12.43 28.96
N VAL A 313 -12.10 -13.00 27.84
CA VAL A 313 -11.45 -14.11 27.14
C VAL A 313 -10.21 -13.60 26.41
N ASP A 314 -10.29 -12.44 25.74
CA ASP A 314 -9.13 -11.75 25.18
C ASP A 314 -8.11 -11.42 26.26
N PHE A 315 -8.56 -10.86 27.38
CA PHE A 315 -7.66 -10.58 28.49
C PHE A 315 -6.92 -11.84 28.96
N LEU A 316 -7.57 -13.01 28.90
CA LEU A 316 -6.93 -14.29 29.23
C LEU A 316 -5.92 -14.72 28.15
N SER A 317 -6.16 -14.44 26.88
CA SER A 317 -5.19 -14.62 25.78
C SER A 317 -3.94 -13.78 26.03
N TRP A 318 -4.09 -12.47 26.25
CA TRP A 318 -2.99 -11.58 26.62
C TRP A 318 -2.25 -12.03 27.88
N GLN A 319 -2.96 -12.42 28.95
CA GLN A 319 -2.31 -12.92 30.17
C GLN A 319 -1.47 -14.18 29.94
N ARG A 320 -1.88 -15.04 28.99
CA ARG A 320 -1.13 -16.25 28.63
C ARG A 320 0.04 -15.95 27.72
N GLY A 321 -0.08 -14.94 26.86
CA GLY A 321 0.98 -14.49 25.96
C GLY A 321 1.97 -13.52 26.59
N PHE A 322 1.66 -12.88 27.73
CA PHE A 322 2.52 -11.86 28.34
C PHE A 322 3.99 -12.28 28.44
N GLN A 323 4.88 -11.42 27.93
CA GLN A 323 6.32 -11.65 27.77
C GLN A 323 6.71 -12.84 26.88
N LYS A 324 5.80 -13.28 26.01
CA LYS A 324 6.07 -14.18 24.90
C LYS A 324 5.88 -13.38 23.62
N ARG A 325 6.65 -13.71 22.58
CA ARG A 325 6.37 -13.24 21.23
C ARG A 325 5.38 -14.17 20.60
N LYS A 326 4.18 -13.73 20.26
CA LYS A 326 3.32 -14.38 19.27
C LYS A 326 2.19 -13.43 18.86
N LYS A 327 1.85 -13.53 17.57
CA LYS A 327 0.65 -13.08 16.82
C LYS A 327 -0.55 -12.65 17.67
N LEU A 328 -1.44 -11.84 17.10
CA LEU A 328 -2.69 -11.36 17.71
C LEU A 328 -3.39 -12.33 18.68
N GLU A 329 -3.52 -13.61 18.32
CA GLU A 329 -4.15 -14.67 19.15
C GLU A 329 -3.53 -14.88 20.54
N ASP A 330 -2.27 -14.48 20.72
CA ASP A 330 -1.56 -14.53 21.99
C ASP A 330 -1.56 -13.18 22.73
N GLY A 331 -2.18 -12.13 22.15
CA GLY A 331 -2.37 -10.83 22.78
C GLY A 331 -1.45 -9.71 22.31
N ASP A 332 -0.80 -9.86 21.15
CA ASP A 332 -0.05 -8.79 20.48
C ASP A 332 -1.05 -7.89 19.74
N ALA A 333 -1.56 -6.87 20.44
CA ALA A 333 -2.61 -6.00 19.97
C ALA A 333 -2.08 -4.96 18.98
N ASN A 334 -0.81 -4.55 19.12
CA ASN A 334 -0.22 -3.49 18.32
C ASN A 334 0.57 -4.01 17.09
N TRP A 335 0.69 -5.34 16.97
CA TRP A 335 1.44 -6.08 15.97
C TRP A 335 2.94 -5.76 15.97
N ASP A 336 3.58 -5.61 17.13
CA ASP A 336 5.03 -5.34 17.23
C ASP A 336 5.87 -6.60 17.55
N ASP A 337 5.25 -7.79 17.47
CA ASP A 337 5.83 -9.08 17.82
C ASP A 337 6.19 -9.24 19.30
N THR A 338 5.67 -8.37 20.18
CA THR A 338 5.76 -8.52 21.63
C THR A 338 4.36 -8.52 22.26
N VAL A 339 4.25 -9.13 23.44
CA VAL A 339 3.01 -9.10 24.22
C VAL A 339 3.34 -8.48 25.57
N ASP A 340 3.04 -7.20 25.73
CA ASP A 340 3.42 -6.41 26.88
C ASP A 340 2.32 -5.44 27.37
N VAL A 341 2.71 -4.35 28.05
CA VAL A 341 1.76 -3.41 28.64
C VAL A 341 1.08 -2.55 27.59
N ASP A 342 1.70 -2.31 26.44
CA ASP A 342 1.15 -1.47 25.39
C ASP A 342 -0.04 -2.17 24.73
N ASP A 343 0.01 -3.49 24.57
CA ASP A 343 -1.13 -4.30 24.12
C ASP A 343 -2.29 -4.29 25.10
N LEU A 344 -1.97 -4.35 26.40
CA LEU A 344 -2.99 -4.27 27.43
C LEU A 344 -3.71 -2.92 27.41
N LEU A 345 -3.01 -1.83 27.09
CA LEU A 345 -3.62 -0.51 26.98
C LEU A 345 -4.60 -0.45 25.79
N ILE A 346 -4.28 -1.11 24.67
CA ILE A 346 -5.19 -1.24 23.52
C ILE A 346 -6.43 -2.04 23.92
N TRP A 347 -6.25 -3.23 24.51
CA TRP A 347 -7.37 -4.04 25.01
C TRP A 347 -8.24 -3.24 26.00
N GLN A 348 -7.64 -2.51 26.94
CA GLN A 348 -8.38 -1.68 27.90
C GLN A 348 -9.18 -0.56 27.24
N ALA A 349 -8.63 0.05 26.18
CA ALA A 349 -9.31 1.09 25.43
C ALA A 349 -10.51 0.55 24.65
N GLN A 350 -10.45 -0.72 24.23
CA GLN A 350 -11.47 -1.37 23.41
C GLN A 350 -12.45 -2.24 24.19
N PHE A 351 -12.15 -2.56 25.47
CA PHE A 351 -12.96 -3.44 26.29
C PHE A 351 -14.44 -3.04 26.36
N GLY A 352 -15.31 -3.98 26.02
CA GLY A 352 -16.77 -3.79 26.01
C GLY A 352 -17.29 -2.89 24.89
N LEU A 353 -16.43 -2.43 23.98
CA LEU A 353 -16.85 -1.93 22.67
C LEU A 353 -17.10 -3.18 21.80
N GLY A 354 -18.36 -3.58 21.63
CA GLY A 354 -18.65 -4.61 20.60
C GLY A 354 -18.24 -4.11 19.21
N ALA A 355 -18.04 -5.02 18.25
CA ALA A 355 -17.70 -4.67 16.87
C ALA A 355 -18.46 -3.43 16.38
N PRO A 356 -17.79 -2.45 15.72
CA PRO A 356 -18.44 -1.23 15.27
C PRO A 356 -19.67 -1.61 14.45
N ALA A 357 -20.86 -1.27 14.95
CA ALA A 357 -22.10 -1.59 14.27
C ALA A 357 -22.02 -1.03 12.85
N ALA A 358 -22.13 -1.91 11.85
CA ALA A 358 -22.08 -1.54 10.44
C ALA A 358 -22.90 -0.26 10.25
N ALA A 359 -22.23 0.81 9.82
CA ALA A 359 -22.89 2.08 9.61
C ALA A 359 -24.04 1.83 8.63
N ASN A 360 -25.28 2.01 9.08
CA ASN A 360 -26.44 2.04 8.19
C ASN A 360 -26.27 3.26 7.28
N VAL A 361 -25.59 3.08 6.16
CA VAL A 361 -25.56 4.08 5.10
C VAL A 361 -26.99 4.19 4.60
N ALA A 362 -27.55 5.39 4.69
CA ALA A 362 -28.82 5.70 4.07
C ALA A 362 -28.67 5.42 2.57
N VAL A 363 -29.21 4.28 2.12
CA VAL A 363 -29.36 3.98 0.70
C VAL A 363 -30.04 5.20 0.07
N PRO A 364 -29.39 5.92 -0.86
CA PRO A 364 -30.05 7.02 -1.54
C PRO A 364 -31.31 6.45 -2.16
N GLU A 365 -32.48 6.91 -1.68
CA GLU A 365 -33.74 6.38 -2.17
C GLU A 365 -33.71 6.42 -3.70
N PRO A 366 -33.87 5.28 -4.39
CA PRO A 366 -33.71 5.25 -5.82
C PRO A 366 -34.72 6.22 -6.41
N THR A 367 -34.38 6.77 -7.57
CA THR A 367 -35.17 7.61 -8.47
C THR A 367 -36.64 7.17 -8.70
N SER A 368 -37.07 6.04 -8.14
CA SER A 368 -38.44 5.58 -7.89
C SER A 368 -39.40 6.65 -7.36
N ALA A 369 -39.02 7.47 -6.36
CA ALA A 369 -39.89 8.53 -5.86
C ALA A 369 -40.07 9.66 -6.89
N ALA A 370 -38.99 10.02 -7.60
CA ALA A 370 -39.04 10.99 -8.69
C ALA A 370 -39.84 10.45 -9.90
N MET A 371 -39.69 9.16 -10.23
CA MET A 371 -40.44 8.46 -11.27
C MET A 371 -41.93 8.33 -10.93
N ALA A 372 -42.27 8.09 -9.67
CA ALA A 372 -43.66 8.07 -9.20
C ALA A 372 -44.30 9.47 -9.28
N CYS A 373 -43.57 10.52 -8.90
CA CYS A 373 -44.03 11.91 -9.05
C CYS A 373 -44.20 12.31 -10.52
N LEU A 374 -43.27 11.93 -11.40
CA LEU A 374 -43.36 12.16 -12.85
C LEU A 374 -44.50 11.36 -13.49
N GLY A 375 -44.73 10.11 -13.04
CA GLY A 375 -45.85 9.28 -13.46
C GLY A 375 -47.21 9.87 -13.08
N CYS A 376 -47.35 10.37 -11.84
CA CYS A 376 -48.55 11.05 -11.38
C CYS A 376 -48.82 12.35 -12.15
N LEU A 377 -47.77 13.12 -12.49
CA LEU A 377 -47.89 14.33 -13.31
C LEU A 377 -48.30 14.02 -14.77
N ALA A 378 -47.75 12.95 -15.36
CA ALA A 378 -48.12 12.51 -16.71
C ALA A 378 -49.59 12.04 -16.80
N LEU A 379 -50.08 11.31 -15.79
CA LEU A 379 -51.48 10.90 -15.68
C LEU A 379 -52.43 12.09 -15.49
N GLY A 380 -52.00 13.09 -14.70
CA GLY A 380 -52.73 14.34 -14.50
C GLY A 380 -52.87 15.16 -15.80
N LEU A 381 -51.84 15.20 -16.64
CA LEU A 381 -51.85 15.91 -17.92
C LEU A 381 -52.67 15.16 -19.00
N TRP A 382 -52.68 13.82 -18.97
CA TRP A 382 -53.50 13.02 -19.87
C TRP A 382 -55.00 13.22 -19.60
N SER A 383 -55.41 13.26 -18.34
CA SER A 383 -56.83 13.45 -17.97
C SER A 383 -57.41 14.80 -18.43
N LYS A 384 -56.58 15.85 -18.51
CA LYS A 384 -56.99 17.17 -19.02
C LYS A 384 -57.13 17.23 -20.54
N ARG A 385 -56.39 16.39 -21.27
CA ARG A 385 -56.40 16.36 -22.74
C ARG A 385 -57.61 15.60 -23.32
N CYS A 386 -58.23 14.73 -22.53
CA CYS A 386 -59.48 14.04 -22.87
C CYS A 386 -60.75 14.87 -22.60
N GLN A 387 -60.63 16.12 -22.15
CA GLN A 387 -61.77 16.99 -21.83
C GLN A 387 -61.99 18.13 -22.82
N GLU A 388 -61.26 18.22 -23.94
CA GLU A 388 -61.59 19.19 -24.99
C GLU A 388 -62.69 18.65 -25.93
N PRO A 389 -63.85 19.31 -26.02
CA PRO A 389 -64.89 18.92 -26.97
C PRO A 389 -64.52 19.35 -28.39
N LEU A 390 -64.69 18.44 -29.35
CA LEU A 390 -64.63 18.73 -30.78
C LEU A 390 -65.71 19.76 -31.14
N SER A 391 -65.31 20.93 -31.62
CA SER A 391 -66.17 21.89 -32.34
C SER A 391 -65.84 21.90 -33.82
#